data_AF-A0A7V9KCZ4-F1
#
_entry.id   AF-A0A7V9KCZ4-F1
#
_cell.length_a   1.000
_cell.length_b   1.000
_cell.length_c   1.000
_cell.angle_alpha   90.00
_cell.angle_beta   90.00
_cell.angle_gamma   90.00
#
_symmetry.space_group_name_H-M   'P 1'
#
loop_
_entity.id
_entity.type
_entity.pdbx_description
1 polymer ?
#
loop_
_entity_poly.entity_id
_entity_poly.type
_entity_poly.pdbx_seq_one_letter_code
_entity_poly.pdbx_strand_id
1 'polypeptide(L)'
;MTAVFHTALAGLRARRGRALLAAAGVIAASLVVGTAVTVGYGLGTGFERSAEKADLPDVIARFADERRSTVDERVRALPNLQSRSYRAEYNNVRLAADGNFTRRGAMQVVLGGRRGYAVVAGRDLGPE
;
A
#
# COMPACT_ATOMS: atom_id res chain seq x y z
N MET A 1 28.73 -40.40 -23.11
CA MET A 1 27.86 -39.62 -22.19
C MET A 1 27.38 -40.47 -21.00
N THR A 2 26.86 -41.68 -21.24
CA THR A 2 26.41 -42.64 -20.20
C THR A 2 27.50 -43.08 -19.21
N ALA A 3 28.72 -43.33 -19.68
CA ALA A 3 29.85 -43.71 -18.81
C ALA A 3 30.15 -42.65 -17.73
N VAL A 4 30.07 -41.36 -18.10
CA VAL A 4 30.32 -40.22 -17.19
C VAL A 4 29.29 -40.17 -16.05
N PHE A 5 28.00 -40.34 -16.39
CA PHE A 5 26.93 -40.42 -15.40
C PHE A 5 27.10 -41.61 -14.45
N HIS A 6 27.53 -42.77 -14.96
CA HIS A 6 27.80 -43.95 -14.12
C HIS A 6 28.93 -43.70 -13.12
N THR A 7 30.04 -43.09 -13.55
CA THR A 7 31.12 -42.69 -12.63
C THR A 7 30.69 -41.64 -11.62
N ALA A 8 29.87 -40.66 -12.01
CA ALA A 8 29.33 -39.66 -11.10
C ALA A 8 28.41 -40.29 -10.04
N LEU A 9 27.52 -41.20 -10.44
CA LEU A 9 26.63 -41.96 -9.54
C LEU A 9 27.41 -42.88 -8.61
N ALA A 10 28.45 -43.55 -9.10
CA ALA A 10 29.34 -44.37 -8.27
C ALA A 10 30.06 -43.51 -7.22
N GLY A 11 30.55 -42.31 -7.61
CA GLY A 11 31.17 -41.35 -6.69
C GLY A 11 30.22 -40.81 -5.63
N LEU A 12 28.98 -40.48 -6.01
CA LEU A 12 27.90 -40.08 -5.09
C LEU A 12 27.57 -41.19 -4.09
N ARG A 13 27.50 -42.45 -4.54
CA ARG A 13 27.25 -43.62 -3.68
C ARG A 13 28.42 -43.95 -2.76
N ALA A 14 29.65 -43.74 -3.20
CA ALA A 14 30.83 -43.95 -2.37
C ALA A 14 30.96 -42.92 -1.23
N ARG A 15 30.37 -41.73 -1.37
CA ARG A 15 30.42 -40.63 -0.39
C ARG A 15 29.03 -40.15 0.05
N ARG A 16 28.12 -41.10 0.29
CA ARG A 16 26.71 -40.82 0.63
C ARG A 16 26.51 -39.72 1.68
N GLY A 17 27.28 -39.72 2.77
CA GLY A 17 27.15 -38.70 3.82
C GLY A 17 27.41 -37.27 3.32
N ARG A 18 28.48 -37.06 2.54
CA ARG A 18 28.82 -35.74 1.98
C ARG A 18 27.85 -35.34 0.87
N ALA A 19 27.40 -36.30 0.07
CA ALA A 19 26.39 -36.07 -0.97
C ALA A 19 25.05 -35.62 -0.38
N LEU A 20 24.61 -36.28 0.69
CA LEU A 20 23.38 -35.92 1.41
C LEU A 20 23.49 -34.54 2.05
N LEU A 21 24.64 -34.22 2.66
CA LEU A 21 24.85 -32.90 3.27
C LEU A 21 24.83 -31.78 2.23
N ALA A 22 25.47 -31.99 1.07
CA ALA A 22 25.43 -31.05 -0.04
C ALA A 22 24.00 -30.88 -0.60
N ALA A 23 23.26 -31.98 -0.79
CA ALA A 23 21.87 -31.93 -1.23
C ALA A 23 20.98 -31.18 -0.24
N ALA A 24 21.15 -31.43 1.06
CA ALA A 24 20.42 -30.72 2.12
C ALA A 24 20.73 -29.21 2.09
N GLY A 25 22.00 -28.83 1.90
CA GLY A 25 22.40 -27.43 1.77
C GLY A 25 21.76 -26.75 0.56
N VAL A 26 21.72 -27.42 -0.60
CA VAL A 26 21.07 -26.89 -1.81
C VAL A 26 19.56 -26.73 -1.59
N ILE A 27 18.90 -27.70 -0.97
CA ILE A 27 17.47 -27.61 -0.63
C ILE A 27 17.21 -26.42 0.31
N ALA A 28 18.00 -26.30 1.38
CA ALA A 28 17.85 -25.21 2.35
C ALA A 28 18.04 -23.84 1.69
N ALA A 29 19.09 -23.67 0.88
CA ALA A 29 19.32 -22.43 0.14
C ALA A 29 18.16 -22.11 -0.82
N SER A 30 17.65 -23.12 -1.52
CA SER A 30 16.55 -22.96 -2.47
C SER A 30 15.26 -22.55 -1.76
N LEU A 31 14.98 -23.09 -0.58
CA LEU A 31 13.85 -22.69 0.26
C LEU A 31 13.96 -21.23 0.71
N VAL A 32 15.15 -20.79 1.13
CA VAL A 32 15.37 -19.40 1.54
C VAL A 32 15.14 -18.46 0.37
N VAL A 33 15.71 -18.77 -0.80
CA VAL A 33 15.54 -17.95 -2.01
C VAL A 33 14.07 -17.89 -2.42
N GLY A 34 13.38 -19.04 -2.49
CA GLY A 34 11.96 -19.10 -2.85
C GLY A 34 11.08 -18.31 -1.87
N THR A 35 11.36 -18.40 -0.58
CA THR A 35 10.64 -17.64 0.46
C THR A 35 10.90 -16.14 0.33
N ALA A 36 12.15 -15.72 0.18
CA ALA A 36 12.52 -14.32 0.04
C ALA A 36 11.88 -13.69 -1.20
N VAL A 37 11.90 -14.39 -2.34
CA VAL A 37 11.27 -13.92 -3.58
C VAL A 37 9.76 -13.82 -3.41
N THR A 38 9.12 -14.81 -2.81
CA THR A 38 7.66 -14.80 -2.59
C THR A 38 7.23 -13.67 -1.65
N VAL A 39 7.95 -13.48 -0.55
CA VAL A 39 7.69 -12.39 0.41
C VAL A 39 7.96 -11.04 -0.24
N GLY A 40 9.10 -10.89 -0.93
CA GLY A 40 9.44 -9.66 -1.64
C GLY A 40 8.40 -9.28 -2.69
N TYR A 41 7.94 -10.25 -3.48
CA TYR A 41 6.86 -10.04 -4.45
C TYR A 41 5.54 -9.70 -3.78
N GLY A 42 5.19 -10.42 -2.69
CA GLY A 42 3.96 -10.17 -1.93
C GLY A 42 3.92 -8.78 -1.31
N LEU A 43 5.01 -8.33 -0.70
CA LEU A 43 5.12 -6.99 -0.11
C LEU A 43 5.19 -5.91 -1.19
N GLY A 44 5.96 -6.15 -2.26
CA GLY A 44 6.13 -5.19 -3.35
C GLY A 44 4.85 -4.93 -4.15
N THR A 45 3.98 -5.95 -4.30
CA THR A 45 2.74 -5.84 -5.07
C THR A 45 1.48 -5.74 -4.21
N GLY A 46 1.57 -6.05 -2.91
CA GLY A 46 0.43 -6.13 -2.00
C GLY A 46 -0.24 -4.78 -1.75
N PHE A 47 0.56 -3.72 -1.57
CA PHE A 47 0.03 -2.36 -1.38
C PHE A 47 -0.70 -1.87 -2.63
N GLU A 48 -0.07 -1.99 -3.80
CA GLU A 48 -0.67 -1.59 -5.09
C GLU A 48 -2.00 -2.31 -5.33
N ARG A 49 -2.02 -3.65 -5.18
CA ARG A 49 -3.23 -4.46 -5.35
C ARG A 49 -4.33 -4.07 -4.34
N SER A 50 -3.94 -3.71 -3.12
CA SER A 50 -4.90 -3.30 -2.09
C SER A 50 -5.45 -1.91 -2.38
N ALA A 51 -4.61 -0.99 -2.86
CA ALA A 51 -5.00 0.35 -3.27
C ALA A 51 -5.96 0.32 -4.47
N GLU A 52 -5.63 -0.47 -5.49
CA GLU A 52 -6.48 -0.71 -6.67
C GLU A 52 -7.85 -1.26 -6.25
N LYS A 53 -7.89 -2.29 -5.39
CA LYS A 53 -9.14 -2.87 -4.88
C LYS A 53 -9.94 -1.91 -4.00
N ALA A 54 -9.25 -1.02 -3.29
CA ALA A 54 -9.87 -0.01 -2.44
C ALA A 54 -10.28 1.25 -3.21
N ASP A 55 -10.02 1.31 -4.53
CA ASP A 55 -10.32 2.46 -5.39
C ASP A 55 -9.72 3.76 -4.82
N LEU A 56 -8.48 3.66 -4.33
CA LEU A 56 -7.75 4.79 -3.75
C LEU A 56 -7.26 5.74 -4.85
N PRO A 57 -7.18 7.04 -4.58
CA PRO A 57 -6.65 7.99 -5.54
C PRO A 57 -5.14 7.83 -5.72
N ASP A 58 -4.67 7.89 -6.96
CA ASP A 58 -3.24 7.85 -7.29
C ASP A 58 -2.51 9.12 -6.82
N VAL A 59 -3.20 10.28 -6.88
CA VAL A 59 -2.64 11.59 -6.53
C VAL A 59 -3.66 12.37 -5.70
N ILE A 60 -3.20 12.88 -4.55
CA ILE A 60 -3.95 13.83 -3.74
C ILE A 60 -3.26 15.19 -3.84
N ALA A 61 -3.96 16.19 -4.37
CA ALA A 61 -3.47 17.55 -4.50
C ALA A 61 -4.37 18.52 -3.72
N ARG A 62 -3.75 19.52 -3.08
CA ARG A 62 -4.43 20.65 -2.45
C ARG A 62 -4.21 21.89 -3.30
N PHE A 63 -5.29 22.58 -3.62
CA PHE A 63 -5.25 23.83 -4.38
C PHE A 63 -5.39 25.03 -3.45
N ALA A 64 -4.97 26.20 -3.93
CA ALA A 64 -5.30 27.48 -3.29
C ALA A 64 -6.83 27.69 -3.26
N ASP A 65 -7.30 28.65 -2.46
CA ASP A 65 -8.72 28.97 -2.34
C ASP A 65 -9.24 29.59 -3.65
N GLU A 66 -9.72 28.72 -4.52
CA GLU A 66 -10.17 29.03 -5.88
C GLU A 66 -11.52 28.38 -6.12
N ARG A 67 -12.28 28.96 -7.05
CA ARG A 67 -13.58 28.36 -7.42
C ARG A 67 -13.36 26.96 -7.99
N ARG A 68 -14.14 26.00 -7.49
CA ARG A 68 -14.10 24.60 -7.95
C ARG A 68 -14.20 24.48 -9.47
N SER A 69 -15.02 25.29 -10.13
CA SER A 69 -15.17 25.26 -11.59
C SER A 69 -13.86 25.59 -12.32
N THR A 70 -13.09 26.55 -11.80
CA THR A 70 -11.78 26.93 -12.34
C THR A 70 -10.75 25.82 -12.13
N VAL A 71 -10.76 25.18 -10.95
CA VAL A 71 -9.91 24.01 -10.69
C VAL A 71 -10.30 22.85 -11.62
N ASP A 72 -11.60 22.57 -11.76
CA ASP A 72 -12.11 21.48 -12.60
C ASP A 72 -11.75 21.67 -14.08
N GLU A 73 -11.82 22.90 -14.57
CA GLU A 73 -11.42 23.24 -15.93
C GLU A 73 -9.94 22.97 -16.20
N ARG A 74 -9.07 23.20 -15.23
CA ARG A 74 -7.64 22.93 -15.35
C ARG A 74 -7.32 21.44 -15.19
N VAL A 75 -7.93 20.81 -14.19
CA VAL A 75 -7.71 19.38 -13.90
C VAL A 75 -8.20 18.52 -15.06
N ARG A 76 -9.38 18.79 -15.62
CA ARG A 76 -9.91 18.03 -16.77
C ARG A 76 -9.08 18.11 -18.04
N ALA A 77 -8.24 19.14 -18.17
CA ALA A 77 -7.38 19.33 -19.32
C ALA A 77 -6.09 18.48 -19.24
N LEU A 78 -5.85 17.79 -18.12
CA LEU A 78 -4.68 16.93 -17.95
C LEU A 78 -4.80 15.69 -18.86
N PRO A 79 -3.78 15.40 -19.69
CA PRO A 79 -3.85 14.36 -20.71
C PRO A 79 -3.91 12.94 -20.14
N ASN A 80 -3.39 12.73 -18.92
CA ASN A 80 -3.33 11.42 -18.27
C ASN A 80 -4.33 11.28 -17.10
N LEU A 81 -5.45 12.00 -17.17
CA LEU A 81 -6.47 11.95 -16.12
C LEU A 81 -7.62 11.00 -16.48
N GLN A 82 -7.70 9.86 -15.79
CA GLN A 82 -8.79 8.91 -15.97
C GLN A 82 -10.06 9.33 -15.21
N SER A 83 -9.93 9.73 -13.95
CA SER A 83 -11.04 10.10 -13.07
C SER A 83 -10.64 11.23 -12.12
N ARG A 84 -11.62 11.91 -11.51
CA ARG A 84 -11.37 12.97 -10.54
C ARG A 84 -12.49 13.07 -9.51
N SER A 85 -12.12 13.35 -8.26
CA SER A 85 -13.04 13.64 -7.18
C SER A 85 -12.59 14.88 -6.42
N TYR A 86 -13.55 15.60 -5.82
CA TYR A 86 -13.27 16.84 -5.10
C TYR A 86 -13.72 16.74 -3.65
N ARG A 87 -12.86 17.20 -2.76
CA ARG A 87 -13.13 17.31 -1.33
C ARG A 87 -12.85 18.74 -0.90
N ALA A 88 -13.84 19.37 -0.27
CA ALA A 88 -13.65 20.64 0.41
C ALA A 88 -13.16 20.38 1.83
N GLU A 89 -12.17 21.15 2.27
CA GLU A 89 -11.61 21.06 3.62
C GLU A 89 -11.66 22.44 4.26
N TYR A 90 -12.26 22.51 5.44
CA TYR A 90 -12.35 23.70 6.26
C TYR A 90 -11.59 23.44 7.54
N ASN A 91 -10.57 24.25 7.80
CA ASN A 91 -9.75 24.18 9.01
C ASN A 91 -10.15 25.30 9.98
N ASN A 92 -9.79 25.12 11.25
CA ASN A 92 -10.12 26.05 12.34
C ASN A 92 -11.63 26.28 12.53
N VAL A 93 -12.43 25.25 12.23
CA VAL A 93 -13.87 25.28 12.43
C VAL A 93 -14.16 25.15 13.93
N ARG A 94 -15.14 25.94 14.41
CA ARG A 94 -15.64 25.80 15.77
C ARG A 94 -16.48 24.53 15.86
N LEU A 95 -16.06 23.58 16.69
CA LEU A 95 -16.82 22.39 17.03
C LEU A 95 -17.29 22.51 18.48
N ALA A 96 -18.54 22.12 18.74
CA ALA A 96 -19.11 22.05 20.07
C ALA A 96 -19.85 20.72 20.24
N ALA A 97 -19.57 20.01 21.34
CA ALA A 97 -20.19 18.74 21.70
C ALA A 97 -20.18 18.59 23.23
N ASP A 98 -21.30 18.16 23.81
CA ASP A 98 -21.45 17.88 25.25
C ASP A 98 -20.91 18.99 26.18
N GLY A 99 -21.21 20.26 25.85
CA GLY A 99 -20.77 21.43 26.63
C GLY A 99 -19.30 21.84 26.41
N ASN A 100 -18.52 21.05 25.69
CA ASN A 100 -17.13 21.35 25.33
C ASN A 100 -17.07 22.03 23.96
N PHE A 101 -16.12 22.94 23.76
CA PHE A 101 -15.88 23.59 22.47
C PHE A 101 -14.40 23.63 22.11
N THR A 102 -14.11 23.56 20.82
CA THR A 102 -12.77 23.76 20.26
C THR A 102 -12.84 24.59 18.99
N ARG A 103 -11.80 25.40 18.74
CA ARG A 103 -11.61 26.14 17.48
C ARG A 103 -10.55 25.51 16.57
N ARG A 104 -10.05 24.34 16.94
CA ARG A 104 -9.06 23.58 16.17
C ARG A 104 -9.71 22.44 15.36
N GLY A 105 -11.00 22.57 15.04
CA GLY A 105 -11.73 21.58 14.28
C GLY A 105 -11.34 21.60 12.80
N ALA A 106 -11.34 20.42 12.17
CA ALA A 106 -11.24 20.27 10.72
C ALA A 106 -12.52 19.59 10.22
N MET A 107 -13.16 20.16 9.20
CA MET A 107 -14.33 19.64 8.55
C MET A 107 -13.99 19.32 7.10
N GLN A 108 -14.26 18.08 6.67
CA GLN A 108 -14.09 17.66 5.29
C GLN A 108 -15.44 17.32 4.68
N VAL A 109 -15.74 17.92 3.53
CA VAL A 109 -16.96 17.65 2.76
C VAL A 109 -16.57 16.99 1.46
N VAL A 110 -16.96 15.73 1.29
CA VAL A 110 -16.75 14.96 0.05
C VAL A 110 -17.95 15.23 -0.88
N LEU A 111 -17.72 15.92 -1.99
CA LEU A 111 -18.78 16.36 -2.89
C LEU A 111 -19.00 15.33 -4.01
N GLY A 112 -19.91 14.38 -3.77
CA GLY A 112 -20.26 13.32 -4.72
C GLY A 112 -19.24 12.17 -4.74
N GLY A 113 -19.68 10.96 -4.36
CA GLY A 113 -18.84 9.76 -4.21
C GLY A 113 -19.45 8.77 -3.22
N ARG A 114 -18.90 7.53 -3.13
CA ARG A 114 -19.33 6.49 -2.16
C ARG A 114 -19.33 7.07 -0.74
N ARG A 115 -20.33 6.67 0.06
CA ARG A 115 -20.49 7.04 1.47
C ARG A 115 -19.17 6.82 2.24
N GLY A 116 -18.42 7.90 2.42
CA GLY A 116 -17.17 7.91 3.16
C GLY A 116 -17.42 8.06 4.66
N TYR A 117 -16.60 7.38 5.45
CA TYR A 117 -16.61 7.43 6.90
C TYR A 117 -16.15 8.81 7.40
N ALA A 118 -16.80 9.33 8.44
CA ALA A 118 -16.33 10.50 9.16
C ALA A 118 -15.17 10.08 10.09
N VAL A 119 -13.93 10.44 9.75
CA VAL A 119 -12.81 10.31 10.68
C VAL A 119 -12.79 11.56 11.55
N VAL A 120 -13.49 11.52 12.68
CA VAL A 120 -13.40 12.56 13.71
C VAL A 120 -12.16 12.24 14.54
N ALA A 121 -11.00 12.73 14.11
CA ALA A 121 -9.82 12.74 14.96
C ALA A 121 -9.99 13.87 15.99
N GLY A 122 -10.65 13.58 17.11
CA GLY A 122 -10.69 14.41 18.30
C GLY A 122 -10.16 13.60 19.47
N ARG A 123 -9.01 14.01 20.04
CA ARG A 123 -8.63 13.58 21.38
C ARG A 123 -9.70 14.13 22.32
N ASP A 124 -10.21 13.32 23.26
CA ASP A 124 -11.16 13.75 24.28
C ASP A 124 -10.81 15.15 24.77
N LEU A 125 -11.74 16.10 24.60
CA LEU A 125 -11.62 17.44 25.16
C LEU A 125 -11.88 17.30 26.66
N GLY A 126 -10.86 16.87 27.40
CA GLY A 126 -10.85 16.94 28.86
C GLY A 126 -10.74 18.41 29.31
N PRO A 127 -11.33 18.77 30.46
CA PRO A 127 -11.25 20.13 30.99
C PRO A 127 -9.82 20.46 31.43
N GLU A 128 -9.28 21.59 30.94
CA GLU A 128 -8.22 22.35 31.64
C GLU A 128 -8.87 23.39 32.57
#